data_AF-A0A3E0KF98-F1
#
_entry.id   AF-A0A3E0KF98-F1
#
_cell.length_a   1.000
_cell.length_b   1.000
_cell.length_c   1.000
_cell.angle_alpha   90.00
_cell.angle_beta   90.00
_cell.angle_gamma   90.00
#
_symmetry.space_group_name_H-M   'P 1'
#
loop_
_entity.id
_entity.type
_entity.pdbx_description
1 polymer ?
#
loop_
_entity_poly.entity_id
_entity_poly.type
_entity_poly.pdbx_seq_one_letter_code
_entity_poly.pdbx_strand_id
1 'polypeptide(L)'
;MVVNRGIALAEAGAFHAPLLARHREGYLPDVRARMELGQFILARDYLLAQRLRTALTRRLNAVFETCDLILAPTLPMGAPLIGQDQVSWPDGPEAVPDALIRLTAPFNVTGHPAAALPLGTSSDGMPASVQMVGRPFEDGTVLGAAAVLEALAASGNP
;
A
#
# COMPACT_ATOMS: atom_id res chain seq x y z
N MET A 1 2.00 -8.87 -0.61
CA MET A 1 0.71 -9.04 0.10
C MET A 1 0.78 -9.82 1.40
N VAL A 2 1.30 -11.07 1.42
CA VAL A 2 1.27 -11.94 2.61
C VAL A 2 1.90 -11.30 3.85
N VAL A 3 3.04 -10.61 3.70
CA VAL A 3 3.72 -9.90 4.81
C VAL A 3 2.83 -8.81 5.40
N ASN A 4 2.26 -7.94 4.54
CA ASN A 4 1.40 -6.84 4.98
C ASN A 4 0.16 -7.36 5.73
N ARG A 5 -0.55 -8.34 5.16
CA ARG A 5 -1.75 -8.91 5.77
C ARG A 5 -1.46 -9.61 7.09
N GLY A 6 -0.38 -10.39 7.16
CA GLY A 6 -0.01 -11.13 8.37
C GLY A 6 0.33 -10.22 9.56
N ILE A 7 0.88 -9.03 9.29
CA ILE A 7 1.18 -8.04 10.34
C ILE A 7 -0.05 -7.19 10.64
N ALA A 8 -0.61 -6.51 9.63
CA ALA A 8 -1.65 -5.52 9.82
C ALA A 8 -2.96 -6.11 10.38
N LEU A 9 -3.39 -7.29 9.91
CA LEU A 9 -4.60 -7.93 10.46
C LEU A 9 -4.39 -8.42 11.89
N ALA A 10 -3.22 -8.98 12.20
CA ALA A 10 -2.92 -9.46 13.54
C ALA A 10 -2.88 -8.29 14.54
N GLU A 11 -2.18 -7.21 14.20
CA GLU A 11 -2.05 -6.03 15.06
C GLU A 11 -3.39 -5.29 15.21
N ALA A 12 -4.12 -5.08 14.12
CA ALA A 12 -5.44 -4.45 14.17
C ALA A 12 -6.46 -5.31 14.95
N GLY A 13 -6.48 -6.61 14.72
CA GLY A 13 -7.34 -7.55 15.45
C GLY A 13 -7.05 -7.56 16.95
N ALA A 14 -5.77 -7.59 17.33
CA ALA A 14 -5.35 -7.50 18.73
C ALA A 14 -5.74 -6.15 19.37
N PHE A 15 -5.51 -5.04 18.67
CA PHE A 15 -5.85 -3.69 19.15
C PHE A 15 -7.37 -3.52 19.33
N HIS A 16 -8.16 -3.98 18.37
CA HIS A 16 -9.61 -3.82 18.39
C HIS A 16 -10.35 -4.88 19.22
N ALA A 17 -9.69 -5.92 19.72
CA ALA A 17 -10.35 -7.01 20.46
C ALA A 17 -11.25 -6.54 21.62
N PRO A 18 -10.84 -5.60 22.50
CA PRO A 18 -11.72 -5.11 23.57
C PRO A 18 -12.93 -4.34 23.05
N LEU A 19 -12.77 -3.59 21.95
CA LEU A 19 -13.85 -2.80 21.36
C LEU A 19 -14.85 -3.70 20.62
N LEU A 20 -14.37 -4.71 19.88
CA LEU A 20 -15.20 -5.72 19.23
C LEU A 20 -16.05 -6.51 20.22
N ALA A 21 -15.49 -6.82 21.41
CA ALA A 21 -16.23 -7.54 22.44
C ALA A 21 -17.41 -6.74 23.01
N ARG A 22 -17.33 -5.40 22.98
CA ARG A 22 -18.33 -4.50 23.60
C ARG A 22 -19.26 -3.83 22.59
N HIS A 23 -18.80 -3.57 21.37
CA HIS A 23 -19.48 -2.72 20.37
C HIS A 23 -19.38 -3.30 18.96
N ARG A 24 -19.57 -4.61 18.82
CA ARG A 24 -19.47 -5.32 17.52
C ARG A 24 -20.34 -4.72 16.42
N GLU A 25 -21.53 -4.25 16.77
CA GLU A 25 -22.52 -3.71 15.83
C GLU A 25 -22.16 -2.31 15.31
N GLY A 26 -21.22 -1.61 15.95
CA GLY A 26 -20.73 -0.32 15.49
C GLY A 26 -19.74 -0.41 14.30
N TYR A 27 -19.35 -1.62 13.91
CA TYR A 27 -18.46 -1.86 12.77
C TYR A 27 -19.25 -2.15 11.50
N LEU A 28 -18.77 -1.61 10.38
CA LEU A 28 -19.21 -2.08 9.06
C LEU A 28 -18.91 -3.59 8.93
N PRO A 29 -19.78 -4.38 8.26
CA PRO A 29 -19.66 -5.84 8.22
C PRO A 29 -18.29 -6.36 7.74
N ASP A 30 -17.72 -5.70 6.74
CA ASP A 30 -16.43 -6.08 6.13
C ASP A 30 -15.24 -5.69 7.02
N VAL A 31 -15.31 -4.55 7.73
CA VAL A 31 -14.30 -4.15 8.72
C VAL A 31 -14.35 -5.11 9.90
N ARG A 32 -15.55 -5.41 10.41
CA ARG A 32 -15.75 -6.38 11.50
C ARG A 32 -15.12 -7.73 11.15
N ALA A 33 -15.44 -8.27 9.97
CA ALA A 33 -14.91 -9.57 9.53
C ALA A 33 -13.38 -9.58 9.54
N ARG A 34 -12.73 -8.51 9.08
CA ARG A 34 -11.25 -8.40 9.10
C ARG A 34 -10.68 -8.36 10.52
N MET A 35 -11.30 -7.60 11.43
CA MET A 35 -10.81 -7.52 12.81
C MET A 35 -11.05 -8.82 13.59
N GLU A 36 -12.16 -9.52 13.32
CA GLU A 36 -12.42 -10.86 13.88
C GLU A 36 -11.40 -11.88 13.34
N LEU A 37 -11.16 -11.91 12.02
CA LEU A 37 -10.13 -12.76 11.41
C LEU A 37 -8.73 -12.48 11.98
N GLY A 38 -8.41 -11.22 12.24
CA GLY A 38 -7.13 -10.80 12.83
C GLY A 38 -6.83 -11.46 14.18
N GLN A 39 -7.87 -11.74 14.98
CA GLN A 39 -7.72 -12.42 16.29
C GLN A 39 -7.36 -13.91 16.16
N PHE A 40 -7.50 -14.50 14.97
CA PHE A 40 -7.16 -15.89 14.71
C PHE A 40 -5.80 -16.06 14.01
N ILE A 41 -5.03 -14.98 13.82
CA ILE A 41 -3.66 -15.08 13.32
C ILE A 41 -2.77 -15.63 14.43
N LEU A 42 -2.14 -16.78 14.18
CA LEU A 42 -1.28 -17.43 15.15
C LEU A 42 0.01 -16.64 15.35
N ALA A 43 0.56 -16.69 16.58
CA ALA A 43 1.85 -16.09 16.89
C ALA A 43 2.96 -16.55 15.93
N ARG A 44 2.96 -17.83 15.53
CA ARG A 44 3.89 -18.37 14.53
C ARG A 44 3.83 -17.61 13.20
N ASP A 45 2.63 -17.32 12.73
CA ASP A 45 2.41 -16.70 11.42
C ASP A 45 2.75 -15.20 11.46
N TYR A 46 2.44 -14.53 12.58
CA TYR A 46 2.90 -13.16 12.84
C TYR A 46 4.44 -13.07 12.88
N LEU A 47 5.11 -13.96 13.63
CA LEU A 47 6.57 -14.01 13.70
C LEU A 47 7.21 -14.31 12.33
N LEU A 48 6.60 -15.19 11.53
CA LEU A 48 7.02 -15.44 10.16
C LEU A 48 6.88 -14.18 9.31
N ALA A 49 5.76 -13.46 9.41
CA ALA A 49 5.54 -12.21 8.68
C ALA A 49 6.60 -11.15 9.06
N GLN A 50 6.94 -11.01 10.35
CA GLN A 50 8.00 -10.09 10.79
C GLN A 50 9.39 -10.46 10.23
N ARG A 51 9.71 -11.75 10.14
CA ARG A 51 10.95 -12.22 9.49
C ARG A 51 10.95 -11.92 8.00
N LEU A 52 9.82 -12.13 7.33
CA LEU A 52 9.65 -11.79 5.92
C LEU A 52 9.74 -10.29 5.67
N ARG A 53 9.20 -9.44 6.56
CA ARG A 53 9.39 -7.97 6.53
C ARG A 53 10.87 -7.61 6.56
N THR A 54 11.64 -8.25 7.44
CA THR A 54 13.10 -8.03 7.53
C THR A 54 13.81 -8.44 6.24
N ALA A 55 13.44 -9.58 5.65
CA ALA A 55 13.99 -10.02 4.37
C ALA A 55 13.61 -9.08 3.21
N LEU A 56 12.35 -8.64 3.16
CA LEU A 56 11.86 -7.70 2.16
C LEU A 56 12.56 -6.35 2.26
N THR A 57 12.72 -5.82 3.47
CA THR A 57 13.41 -4.56 3.74
C THR A 57 14.85 -4.61 3.23
N ARG A 58 15.59 -5.69 3.52
CA ARG A 58 16.96 -5.87 3.01
C ARG A 58 17.02 -5.89 1.49
N ARG A 59 16.08 -6.60 0.82
CA ARG A 59 16.04 -6.66 -0.64
C ARG A 59 15.70 -5.30 -1.26
N LEU A 60 14.80 -4.55 -0.64
CA LEU A 60 14.43 -3.23 -1.13
C LEU A 60 15.55 -2.21 -0.92
N ASN A 61 16.22 -2.22 0.24
CA ASN A 61 17.40 -1.39 0.48
C ASN A 61 18.50 -1.64 -0.56
N ALA A 62 18.71 -2.90 -0.97
CA ALA A 62 19.69 -3.25 -2.00
C ALA A 62 19.35 -2.67 -3.39
N VAL A 63 18.07 -2.44 -3.72
CA VAL A 63 17.69 -1.76 -4.97
C VAL A 63 18.24 -0.33 -4.97
N PHE A 64 18.18 0.35 -3.83
CA PHE A 64 18.69 1.71 -3.66
C PHE A 64 20.23 1.81 -3.60
N GLU A 65 20.96 0.69 -3.71
CA GLU A 65 22.39 0.72 -3.99
C GLU A 65 22.67 1.12 -5.45
N THR A 66 21.67 0.99 -6.33
CA THR A 66 21.79 1.29 -7.76
C THR A 66 20.98 2.51 -8.23
N CYS A 67 20.11 3.04 -7.39
CA CYS A 67 19.33 4.24 -7.69
C CYS A 67 19.02 5.04 -6.42
N ASP A 68 18.72 6.33 -6.58
CA ASP A 68 18.34 7.22 -5.46
C ASP A 68 16.84 7.24 -5.21
N LEU A 69 16.06 7.06 -6.27
CA LEU A 69 14.60 7.09 -6.24
C LEU A 69 14.03 5.98 -7.12
N ILE A 70 12.87 5.48 -6.71
CA ILE A 70 12.01 4.64 -7.54
C ILE A 70 10.80 5.49 -7.94
N LEU A 71 10.54 5.58 -9.25
CA LEU A 71 9.31 6.16 -9.80
C LEU A 71 8.43 5.02 -10.33
N ALA A 72 7.20 4.95 -9.84
CA ALA A 72 6.24 3.92 -10.26
C ALA A 72 4.81 4.50 -10.25
N PRO A 73 3.84 3.87 -10.94
CA PRO A 73 2.43 4.18 -10.70
C PRO A 73 2.08 4.00 -9.22
N THR A 74 1.24 4.88 -8.67
CA THR A 74 0.75 4.71 -7.29
C THR A 74 -0.17 3.51 -7.18
N LEU A 75 -1.08 3.36 -8.15
CA LEU A 75 -2.04 2.27 -8.27
C LEU A 75 -1.89 1.59 -9.63
N PRO A 76 -2.16 0.27 -9.71
CA PRO A 76 -2.07 -0.47 -10.98
C PRO A 76 -3.30 -0.24 -11.90
N MET A 77 -4.28 0.53 -11.45
CA MET A 77 -5.58 0.74 -12.09
C MET A 77 -6.16 2.11 -11.72
N GLY A 78 -7.14 2.56 -12.50
CA GLY A 78 -7.99 3.71 -12.15
C GLY A 78 -8.93 3.41 -10.97
N ALA A 79 -9.77 4.38 -10.61
CA ALA A 79 -10.69 4.20 -9.49
C ALA A 79 -11.73 3.10 -9.79
N PRO A 80 -11.94 2.14 -8.87
CA PRO A 80 -12.94 1.10 -9.05
C PRO A 80 -14.36 1.69 -8.98
N LEU A 81 -15.32 1.00 -9.61
CA LEU A 81 -16.74 1.36 -9.49
C LEU A 81 -17.24 1.08 -8.07
N ILE A 82 -18.24 1.85 -7.62
CA ILE A 82 -18.93 1.57 -6.36
C ILE A 82 -19.55 0.17 -6.44
N GLY A 83 -19.25 -0.67 -5.45
CA GLY A 83 -19.73 -2.06 -5.39
C GLY A 83 -18.88 -3.07 -6.17
N GLN A 84 -17.81 -2.63 -6.85
CA GLN A 84 -16.85 -3.56 -7.45
C GLN A 84 -16.03 -4.26 -6.37
N ASP A 85 -15.99 -5.60 -6.41
CA ASP A 85 -15.33 -6.44 -5.42
C ASP A 85 -14.05 -7.10 -5.95
N GLN A 86 -13.94 -7.30 -7.26
CA GLN A 86 -12.81 -7.92 -7.95
C GLN A 86 -12.27 -7.06 -9.10
N VAL A 87 -10.99 -7.27 -9.39
CA VAL A 87 -10.26 -6.75 -10.55
C VAL A 87 -9.72 -7.94 -11.32
N SER A 88 -9.89 -7.93 -12.64
CA SER A 88 -9.42 -9.02 -13.50
C SER A 88 -8.04 -8.70 -14.06
N TRP A 89 -7.06 -9.54 -13.76
CA TRP A 89 -5.71 -9.49 -14.33
C TRP A 89 -5.47 -10.66 -15.29
N PRO A 90 -4.45 -10.60 -16.17
CA PRO A 90 -4.08 -11.73 -17.03
C PRO A 90 -3.75 -13.02 -16.26
N ASP A 91 -3.26 -12.90 -15.03
CA ASP A 91 -2.90 -14.01 -14.14
C ASP A 91 -4.01 -14.42 -13.16
N GLY A 92 -5.18 -13.76 -13.22
CA GLY A 92 -6.38 -14.13 -12.44
C GLY A 92 -7.07 -12.95 -11.76
N PRO A 93 -8.21 -13.20 -11.10
CA PRO A 93 -8.92 -12.17 -10.34
C PRO A 93 -8.20 -11.83 -9.03
N GLU A 94 -8.27 -10.56 -8.63
CA GLU A 94 -7.82 -10.06 -7.33
C GLU A 94 -8.90 -9.21 -6.67
N ALA A 95 -9.06 -9.31 -5.35
CA ALA A 95 -9.99 -8.46 -4.63
C ALA A 95 -9.58 -6.98 -4.73
N VAL A 96 -10.54 -6.08 -4.96
CA VAL A 96 -10.29 -4.63 -5.08
C VAL A 96 -9.43 -4.05 -3.94
N PRO A 97 -9.67 -4.38 -2.64
CA PRO A 97 -8.82 -3.88 -1.55
C PRO A 97 -7.34 -4.28 -1.66
N ASP A 98 -7.05 -5.44 -2.25
CA ASP A 98 -5.68 -5.91 -2.45
C ASP A 98 -5.03 -5.21 -3.65
N ALA A 99 -5.78 -5.04 -4.74
CA ALA A 99 -5.33 -4.30 -5.92
C ALA A 99 -4.96 -2.84 -5.57
N LEU A 100 -5.77 -2.18 -4.73
CA LEU A 100 -5.57 -0.80 -4.31
C LEU A 100 -4.31 -0.58 -3.45
N ILE A 101 -3.75 -1.63 -2.84
CA ILE A 101 -2.52 -1.51 -2.05
C ILE A 101 -1.33 -2.22 -2.67
N ARG A 102 -1.51 -2.85 -3.84
CA ARG A 102 -0.52 -3.73 -4.47
C ARG A 102 0.85 -3.08 -4.63
N LEU A 103 0.87 -1.81 -5.08
CA LEU A 103 2.08 -1.06 -5.37
C LEU A 103 2.58 -0.20 -4.20
N THR A 104 1.77 0.02 -3.16
CA THR A 104 2.13 0.87 -2.01
C THR A 104 2.51 0.05 -0.77
N ALA A 105 1.90 -1.13 -0.59
CA ALA A 105 2.14 -2.00 0.55
C ALA A 105 3.62 -2.39 0.77
N PRO A 106 4.45 -2.65 -0.27
CA PRO A 106 5.87 -2.94 -0.06
C PRO A 106 6.60 -1.81 0.69
N PHE A 107 6.32 -0.55 0.35
CA PHE A 107 6.97 0.62 0.93
C PHE A 107 6.47 0.90 2.35
N ASN A 108 5.16 0.75 2.59
CA ASN A 108 4.58 0.85 3.94
C ASN A 108 5.17 -0.19 4.90
N VAL A 109 5.29 -1.45 4.46
CA VAL A 109 5.80 -2.55 5.29
C VAL A 109 7.29 -2.39 5.59
N THR A 110 8.05 -1.81 4.67
CA THR A 110 9.51 -1.66 4.80
C THR A 110 9.93 -0.32 5.38
N GLY A 111 9.00 0.63 5.54
CA GLY A 111 9.25 1.95 6.11
C GLY A 111 9.99 2.92 5.19
N HIS A 112 9.89 2.73 3.87
CA HIS A 112 10.50 3.66 2.91
C HIS A 112 9.60 4.90 2.74
N PRO A 113 10.18 6.12 2.71
CA PRO A 113 9.42 7.33 2.43
C PRO A 113 8.90 7.30 0.99
N ALA A 114 7.64 7.71 0.81
CA ALA A 114 7.00 7.78 -0.50
C ALA A 114 6.10 9.01 -0.62
N ALA A 115 6.09 9.65 -1.79
CA ALA A 115 5.18 10.74 -2.12
C ALA A 115 4.38 10.38 -3.38
N ALA A 116 3.05 10.47 -3.31
CA ALA A 116 2.17 10.27 -4.46
C ALA A 116 1.78 11.61 -5.07
N LEU A 117 1.88 11.72 -6.39
CA LEU A 117 1.58 12.93 -7.14
C LEU A 117 0.62 12.62 -8.29
N PRO A 118 -0.36 13.50 -8.57
CA PRO A 118 -1.16 13.40 -9.78
C PRO A 118 -0.25 13.58 -11.00
N LEU A 119 -0.44 12.76 -12.02
CA LEU A 119 0.31 12.86 -13.27
C LEU A 119 -0.61 12.55 -14.46
N GLY A 120 -1.37 13.57 -14.86
CA GLY A 120 -2.26 13.51 -16.01
C GLY A 120 -3.50 12.64 -15.81
N THR A 121 -4.04 12.20 -16.94
CA THR A 121 -5.29 11.46 -17.03
C THR A 121 -5.03 10.13 -17.72
N SER A 122 -5.55 9.03 -17.18
CA SER A 122 -5.48 7.72 -17.82
C SER A 122 -6.35 7.68 -19.08
N SER A 123 -6.18 6.63 -19.88
CA SER A 123 -6.88 6.45 -21.16
C SER A 123 -8.42 6.38 -21.03
N ASP A 124 -8.92 6.07 -19.84
CA ASP A 124 -10.33 6.04 -19.48
C ASP A 124 -10.87 7.38 -18.93
N GLY A 125 -10.06 8.44 -18.93
CA GLY A 125 -10.47 9.77 -18.47
C GLY A 125 -10.35 9.98 -16.95
N MET A 126 -9.77 9.04 -16.22
CA MET A 126 -9.63 9.13 -14.76
C MET A 126 -8.30 9.78 -14.34
N PRO A 127 -8.21 10.39 -13.15
CA PRO A 127 -6.94 10.88 -12.62
C PRO A 127 -5.91 9.75 -12.48
N ALA A 128 -4.73 9.94 -13.07
CA ALA A 128 -3.60 9.04 -12.91
C ALA A 128 -2.62 9.61 -11.87
N SER A 129 -1.86 8.73 -11.20
CA SER A 129 -0.84 9.16 -10.25
C SER A 129 0.39 8.29 -10.27
N VAL A 130 1.52 8.90 -9.94
CA VAL A 130 2.80 8.23 -9.71
C VAL A 130 3.23 8.42 -8.27
N GLN A 131 3.98 7.46 -7.75
CA GLN A 131 4.65 7.55 -6.46
C GLN A 131 6.17 7.62 -6.68
N MET A 132 6.81 8.53 -5.94
CA MET A 132 8.26 8.56 -5.76
C MET A 132 8.61 7.94 -4.43
N VAL A 133 9.54 7.00 -4.43
CA VAL A 133 10.00 6.32 -3.21
C VAL A 133 11.50 6.50 -3.06
N GLY A 134 11.95 6.85 -1.86
CA GLY A 134 13.36 7.06 -1.54
C GLY A 134 13.88 6.09 -0.49
N ARG A 135 15.15 6.28 -0.13
CA ARG A 135 15.82 5.52 0.92
C ARG A 135 15.23 5.83 2.30
N PRO A 136 15.34 4.91 3.28
CA PRO A 136 14.94 5.20 4.65
C PRO A 136 15.57 6.49 5.17
N PHE A 137 14.75 7.35 5.78
CA PHE A 137 15.13 8.65 6.35
C PHE A 137 15.54 9.74 5.33
N GLU A 138 15.30 9.53 4.04
CA GLU A 138 15.56 10.50 2.98
C GLU A 138 14.27 11.20 2.47
N ASP A 139 13.34 11.51 3.38
CA ASP A 139 12.08 12.21 3.06
C ASP A 139 12.31 13.51 2.26
N GLY A 140 13.38 14.25 2.57
CA GLY A 140 13.75 15.47 1.84
C GLY A 140 14.08 15.24 0.38
N THR A 141 14.77 14.12 0.05
CA THR A 141 15.06 13.73 -1.34
C THR A 141 13.77 13.42 -2.09
N VAL A 142 12.86 12.67 -1.46
CA VAL A 142 11.57 12.30 -2.04
C VAL A 142 10.72 13.55 -2.29
N LEU A 143 10.56 14.42 -1.29
CA LEU A 143 9.77 15.65 -1.40
C LEU A 143 10.37 16.64 -2.39
N GLY A 144 11.70 16.76 -2.44
CA GLY A 144 12.37 17.63 -3.40
C GLY A 144 12.15 17.18 -4.84
N ALA A 145 12.30 15.88 -5.12
CA ALA A 145 12.03 15.33 -6.45
C ALA A 145 10.54 15.43 -6.82
N ALA A 146 9.65 15.17 -5.86
CA ALA A 146 8.20 15.32 -6.02
C ALA A 146 7.83 16.75 -6.44
N ALA A 147 8.36 17.76 -5.74
CA ALA A 147 8.11 19.17 -6.07
C ALA A 147 8.61 19.55 -7.47
N VAL A 148 9.74 19.01 -7.91
CA VAL A 148 10.24 19.23 -9.28
C VAL A 148 9.29 18.61 -10.30
N LEU A 149 8.83 17.37 -10.08
CA LEU A 149 7.89 16.72 -11.00
C LEU A 149 6.55 17.45 -11.05
N GLU A 150 6.03 17.91 -9.91
CA GLU A 150 4.81 18.70 -9.84
C GLU A 150 4.92 19.99 -10.65
N ALA A 151 6.04 20.73 -10.50
CA ALA A 151 6.29 21.95 -11.26
C ALA A 151 6.39 21.69 -12.77
N LEU A 152 7.06 20.60 -13.17
CA LEU A 152 7.14 20.20 -14.58
C LEU A 152 5.77 19.84 -15.14
N ALA A 153 4.96 19.07 -14.40
CA ALA A 153 3.61 18.70 -14.80
C ALA A 153 2.67 19.93 -14.92
N ALA A 154 2.85 20.94 -14.06
CA ALA A 154 2.09 22.19 -14.13
C ALA A 154 2.54 23.08 -15.31
N SER A 155 3.83 23.04 -15.67
CA SER A 155 4.37 23.81 -16.80
C SER A 155 4.13 23.15 -18.17
N GLY A 156 3.98 21.82 -18.19
CA GLY A 156 3.60 21.03 -19.34
C GLY A 156 2.08 20.94 -19.44
N ASN A 157 1.45 22.00 -19.93
CA ASN A 157 0.06 21.93 -20.37
C ASN A 157 -0.05 20.88 -21.49
N PRO A 158 -0.97 19.90 -21.46
CA PRO A 158 -1.43 19.30 -22.70
C PRO A 158 -2.04 20.35 -23.63
#